data_AF-A0AAQ6IBV4-F1
#
_entry.id   AF-A0AAQ6IBV4-F1
#
_cell.length_a   1.000
_cell.length_b   1.000
_cell.length_c   1.000
_cell.angle_alpha   90.00
_cell.angle_beta   90.00
_cell.angle_gamma   90.00
#
_symmetry.space_group_name_H-M   'P 1'
#
loop_
_entity.id
_entity.type
_entity.pdbx_description
1 polymer ?
#
loop_
_entity_poly.entity_id
_entity_poly.type
_entity_poly.pdbx_seq_one_letter_code
_entity_poly.pdbx_strand_id
1 'polypeptide(L)' 'MSGSNVWSRSREKIRLFPELFAQCAGEAAAYGKCVAATTTGKQELKKDLCVKEFEALKTCFTNAAKKRTK' A
#
# COMPACT_ATOMS: atom_id res chain seq x y z
N MET A 1 25.98 -23.90 -0.04
CA MET A 1 24.84 -23.20 0.57
C MET A 1 24.41 -22.07 -0.36
N SER A 2 23.38 -22.27 -1.19
CA SER A 2 22.88 -21.20 -2.05
C SER A 2 21.99 -20.30 -1.22
N GLY A 3 22.57 -19.24 -0.65
CA GLY A 3 21.81 -18.22 0.07
C GLY A 3 20.70 -17.68 -0.83
N SER A 4 19.50 -17.54 -0.29
CA SER A 4 18.33 -17.03 -1.00
C SER A 4 18.70 -15.73 -1.72
N ASN A 5 18.79 -15.77 -3.06
CA ASN A 5 19.17 -14.59 -3.82
C ASN A 5 18.15 -13.46 -3.60
N VAL A 6 18.56 -12.20 -3.76
CA VAL A 6 17.73 -11.01 -3.49
C VAL A 6 16.33 -11.14 -4.10
N TRP A 7 16.26 -11.74 -5.29
CA TRP A 7 15.03 -11.97 -6.03
C TRP A 7 14.05 -12.92 -5.32
N SER A 8 14.52 -14.02 -4.73
CA SER A 8 13.69 -14.92 -3.92
C SER A 8 13.12 -14.23 -2.67
N ARG A 9 13.91 -13.39 -1.99
CA ARG A 9 13.49 -12.67 -0.78
C ARG A 9 12.44 -11.59 -1.10
N SER A 10 12.60 -10.87 -2.21
CA SER A 10 11.64 -9.87 -2.65
C SER A 10 10.30 -10.50 -3.05
N ARG A 11 10.32 -11.65 -3.77
CA ARG A 11 9.09 -12.36 -4.12
C ARG A 11 8.31 -12.85 -2.90
N GLU A 12 9.01 -13.32 -1.87
CA GLU A 12 8.34 -13.77 -0.65
C GLU A 12 7.62 -12.61 0.05
N LYS A 13 8.23 -11.42 0.08
CA LYS A 13 7.56 -10.22 0.61
C LYS A 13 6.32 -9.82 -0.19
N ILE A 14 6.37 -9.92 -1.51
CA ILE A 14 5.22 -9.61 -2.38
C ILE A 14 4.06 -10.59 -2.14
N ARG A 15 4.35 -11.87 -1.85
CA ARG A 15 3.31 -12.86 -1.53
C ARG A 15 2.49 -12.51 -0.29
N LEU A 16 3.10 -11.79 0.66
CA LEU A 16 2.44 -11.35 1.89
C LEU A 16 1.62 -10.06 1.69
N PHE A 17 1.80 -9.37 0.56
CA PHE A 17 1.15 -8.09 0.29
C PHE A 17 -0.38 -8.16 0.34
N PRO A 18 -1.08 -9.16 -0.23
CA PRO A 18 -2.53 -9.24 -0.16
C PRO A 18 -3.07 -9.30 1.29
N GLU A 19 -2.38 -10.02 2.16
CA GLU A 19 -2.76 -10.13 3.58
C GLU A 19 -2.52 -8.80 4.32
N LEU A 20 -1.39 -8.14 4.06
CA LEU A 20 -1.10 -6.81 4.60
C LEU A 20 -2.10 -5.77 4.09
N PHE A 21 -2.48 -5.88 2.81
CA PHE A 21 -3.46 -5.01 2.18
C PHE A 21 -4.83 -5.17 2.83
N ALA A 22 -5.26 -6.42 3.08
CA ALA A 22 -6.53 -6.70 3.74
C ALA A 22 -6.63 -6.10 5.16
N GLN A 23 -5.52 -6.03 5.90
CA GLN A 23 -5.49 -5.39 7.23
C GLN A 23 -5.71 -3.88 7.19
N CYS A 24 -5.45 -3.23 6.05
CA CYS A 24 -5.58 -1.78 5.85
C CYS A 24 -6.69 -1.44 4.84
N ALA A 25 -7.69 -2.32 4.69
CA ALA A 25 -8.72 -2.20 3.67
C ALA A 25 -9.55 -0.90 3.81
N GLY A 26 -9.75 -0.41 5.04
CA GLY A 26 -10.49 0.83 5.31
C GLY A 26 -9.77 2.06 4.77
N GLU A 27 -8.49 2.22 5.13
CA GLU A 27 -7.62 3.30 4.66
C GLU A 27 -7.40 3.21 3.15
N ALA A 28 -7.25 2.00 2.61
CA ALA A 28 -7.09 1.76 1.19
C ALA A 28 -8.33 2.19 0.40
N ALA A 29 -9.52 1.85 0.89
CA ALA A 29 -10.78 2.26 0.28
C ALA A 29 -10.98 3.79 0.34
N ALA A 30 -10.62 4.44 1.45
CA ALA A 30 -10.67 5.89 1.57
C ALA A 30 -9.76 6.58 0.55
N TYR A 31 -8.51 6.14 0.44
CA TYR A 31 -7.56 6.66 -0.55
C TYR A 31 -8.05 6.44 -1.99
N GLY A 32 -8.48 5.22 -2.31
CA GLY A 32 -9.01 4.90 -3.65
C GLY A 32 -10.22 5.75 -4.03
N LYS A 33 -11.14 6.01 -3.09
CA LYS A 33 -12.28 6.91 -3.31
C LYS A 33 -11.84 8.34 -3.63
N CYS A 34 -10.87 8.87 -2.90
CA CYS A 34 -10.34 10.21 -3.19
C CYS A 34 -9.71 10.28 -4.59
N VAL A 35 -8.87 9.30 -4.95
CA VAL A 35 -8.24 9.24 -6.28
C VAL A 35 -9.30 9.11 -7.38
N ALA A 36 -10.29 8.22 -7.22
CA ALA A 36 -11.36 8.04 -8.19
C ALA A 36 -12.19 9.33 -8.36
N ALA A 37 -12.55 9.99 -7.26
CA ALA A 37 -13.30 11.24 -7.30
C ALA A 37 -12.52 12.35 -8.03
N THR A 38 -11.20 12.47 -7.77
CA THR A 38 -10.33 13.51 -8.36
C THR A 38 -9.92 13.24 -9.79
N THR A 39 -10.08 12.01 -10.29
CA THR A 39 -9.78 11.60 -11.67
C THR A 39 -11.03 11.38 -12.51
N THR A 40 -12.21 11.79 -12.02
CA THR A 40 -13.45 11.67 -12.78
C THR A 40 -13.34 12.48 -14.08
N GLY A 41 -13.38 11.80 -15.23
CA GLY A 41 -13.25 12.42 -16.56
C GLY A 41 -11.82 12.38 -17.12
N LYS A 42 -11.34 13.49 -17.69
CA LYS A 42 -9.97 13.65 -18.26
C LYS A 42 -9.03 14.42 -17.34
N GLN A 43 -9.40 14.62 -16.08
CA GLN A 43 -8.61 15.38 -15.13
C GLN A 43 -7.45 14.51 -14.63
N GLU A 44 -6.23 15.00 -14.79
CA GLU A 44 -5.05 14.35 -14.25
C GLU A 44 -4.97 14.53 -12.73
N LEU A 45 -4.54 13.48 -12.04
CA LEU A 45 -4.27 13.53 -10.61
C LEU A 45 -3.09 14.48 -10.34
N LYS A 46 -3.32 15.53 -9.57
CA LYS A 46 -2.26 16.44 -9.10
C LYS A 46 -1.62 15.92 -7.82
N LYS A 47 -0.34 16.26 -7.63
CA LYS A 47 0.42 15.92 -6.42
C LYS A 47 -0.33 16.36 -5.17
N ASP A 48 -0.31 15.51 -4.15
CA ASP A 48 -0.84 15.74 -2.80
C ASP A 48 -2.36 16.00 -2.68
N LEU A 49 -3.15 15.82 -3.75
CA LEU A 49 -4.62 15.97 -3.66
C LEU A 49 -5.27 15.03 -2.63
N CYS A 50 -4.77 13.81 -2.52
CA CYS A 50 -5.25 12.77 -1.59
C CYS A 50 -4.20 12.45 -0.52
N VAL A 51 -3.38 13.44 -0.13
CA VAL A 51 -2.23 13.22 0.77
C VAL A 51 -2.65 12.74 2.15
N LYS A 52 -3.80 13.19 2.65
CA LYS A 52 -4.30 12.82 3.98
C LYS A 52 -4.64 11.33 4.04
N GLU A 53 -5.38 10.85 3.05
CA GLU A 53 -5.77 9.45 2.91
C GLU A 53 -4.55 8.58 2.61
N PHE A 54 -3.61 9.08 1.80
CA PHE A 54 -2.36 8.39 1.50
C PHE A 54 -1.49 8.20 2.74
N GLU A 55 -1.30 9.24 3.57
CA GLU A 55 -0.49 9.13 4.78
C GLU A 55 -1.14 8.20 5.82
N ALA A 56 -2.47 8.17 5.91
CA ALA A 56 -3.18 7.20 6.74
C ALA A 56 -2.91 5.75 6.26
N LEU A 57 -3.06 5.49 4.96
CA LEU A 57 -2.79 4.19 4.35
C LEU A 57 -1.33 3.75 4.53
N LYS A 58 -0.38 4.65 4.26
CA LYS A 58 1.06 4.43 4.43
C LYS A 58 1.42 4.10 5.88
N THR A 59 0.82 4.80 6.83
CA THR A 59 0.99 4.53 8.26
C THR A 59 0.48 3.14 8.61
N CYS A 60 -0.70 2.75 8.10
CA CYS A 60 -1.24 1.40 8.31
C CYS A 60 -0.30 0.32 7.75
N PHE A 61 0.16 0.43 6.50
CA PHE A 61 1.10 -0.54 5.91
C PHE A 61 2.41 -0.63 6.69
N THR A 62 2.97 0.50 7.10
CA THR A 62 4.23 0.51 7.88
C THR A 62 4.06 -0.23 9.20
N ASN A 63 2.92 -0.05 9.87
CA ASN A 63 2.61 -0.74 11.12
C ASN A 63 2.31 -2.23 10.91
N ALA A 64 1.54 -2.58 9.88
CA ALA A 64 1.22 -3.97 9.54
C ALA A 64 2.47 -4.76 9.15
N ALA A 65 3.37 -4.18 8.36
CA ALA A 65 4.64 -4.79 7.98
C ALA A 65 5.55 -5.05 9.20
N LYS A 66 5.66 -4.07 10.12
CA LYS A 66 6.44 -4.23 11.36
C LYS A 66 5.94 -5.37 12.24
N LYS A 67 4.62 -5.57 12.32
CA LYS A 67 4.01 -6.67 13.11
C LYS A 67 4.35 -8.06 12.56
N ARG A 68 4.66 -8.19 11.26
CA ARG A 68 4.98 -9.46 10.59
C ARG A 68 6.48 -9.76 10.54
N THR A 69 7.35 -8.78 10.77
CA THR A 69 8.81 -8.96 10.85
C THR A 69 9.32 -9.34 12.24
N LYS A 70 8.42 -9.49 13.22
CA LYS A 70 8.71 -9.93 14.58
C LYS A 70 8.37 -11.41 14.71
#